data_AF-A0A8K0GDU9-F1
#
_entry.id   AF-A0A8K0GDU9-F1
#
_cell.length_a   1.000
_cell.length_b   1.000
_cell.length_c   1.000
_cell.angle_alpha   90.00
_cell.angle_beta   90.00
_cell.angle_gamma   90.00
#
_symmetry.space_group_name_H-M   'P 1'
#
loop_
_entity.id
_entity.type
_entity.pdbx_description
1 polymer ?
#
loop_
_entity_poly.entity_id
_entity_poly.type
_entity_poly.pdbx_seq_one_letter_code
_entity_poly.pdbx_strand_id
1 'polypeptide(L)'
;MDFKILMKTCNLRLWTFVLLLVTLFSQDVFGNPSVDCELPFEEGPCRAYIPVWWYNSDSGDCQRRYYGGCSGNRNNFVTKNGCLKYCRDNWTQVCEIPFEKGDCVALLPVWYYNSATGRCESTYYGGCGGNHNRFFQKRDCLDLCGLQ
;
A
#
# COMPACT_ATOMS: atom_id res chain seq x y z
N MET A 1 11.68 -24.44 -28.17
CA MET A 1 11.59 -23.58 -29.37
C MET A 1 11.84 -22.16 -28.89
N ASP A 2 12.97 -21.60 -29.29
CA ASP A 2 13.72 -20.51 -28.65
C ASP A 2 13.45 -19.18 -29.37
N PHE A 3 13.01 -18.14 -28.64
CA PHE A 3 12.77 -16.78 -29.17
C PHE A 3 14.02 -15.90 -29.08
N LYS A 4 15.16 -16.43 -29.52
CA LYS A 4 16.31 -15.61 -29.93
C LYS A 4 16.17 -15.35 -31.43
N ILE A 5 16.58 -14.16 -31.89
CA ILE A 5 16.43 -13.57 -33.23
C ILE A 5 15.13 -12.72 -33.29
N LEU A 6 15.16 -11.38 -33.21
CA LEU A 6 15.82 -10.50 -34.17
C LEU A 6 15.99 -9.05 -33.61
N MET A 7 16.97 -8.82 -32.71
CA MET A 7 17.52 -7.48 -32.48
C MET A 7 18.61 -7.19 -33.51
N LYS A 8 18.28 -6.49 -34.61
CA LYS A 8 19.27 -5.87 -35.52
C LYS A 8 18.75 -4.55 -36.09
N THR A 9 18.97 -3.46 -35.36
CA THR A 9 19.63 -2.20 -35.79
C THR A 9 19.40 -1.14 -34.71
N CYS A 10 20.51 -0.68 -34.14
CA CYS A 10 20.58 0.26 -33.02
C CYS A 10 20.41 1.69 -33.54
N ASN A 11 19.41 2.43 -33.08
CA ASN A 11 19.26 3.87 -33.34
C ASN A 11 19.24 4.61 -31.99
N LEU A 12 20.43 4.94 -31.48
CA LEU A 12 20.68 5.46 -30.13
C LEU A 12 20.06 6.85 -29.86
N ARG A 13 19.45 7.52 -30.85
CA ARG A 13 18.84 8.85 -30.72
C ARG A 13 17.32 8.86 -30.56
N LEU A 14 16.62 7.76 -30.83
CA LEU A 14 15.16 7.69 -30.58
C LEU A 14 14.86 7.33 -29.11
N TRP A 15 15.72 6.55 -28.46
CA TRP A 15 15.48 6.12 -27.08
C TRP A 15 15.58 7.26 -26.06
N THR A 16 16.44 8.26 -26.29
CA THR A 16 16.54 9.44 -25.42
C THR A 16 15.29 10.32 -25.49
N PHE A 17 14.62 10.38 -26.64
CA PHE A 17 13.36 11.12 -26.79
C PHE A 17 12.19 10.42 -26.11
N VAL A 18 12.15 9.08 -26.15
CA VAL A 18 11.13 8.29 -25.43
C VAL A 18 11.30 8.44 -23.91
N LEU A 19 12.53 8.45 -23.39
CA LEU A 19 12.80 8.66 -21.97
C LEU A 19 12.41 10.06 -21.46
N LEU A 20 12.64 11.11 -22.26
CA LEU A 20 12.25 12.48 -21.91
C LEU A 20 10.72 12.71 -21.92
N LEU A 21 9.99 12.02 -22.78
CA LEU A 21 8.53 12.08 -22.78
C LEU A 21 7.94 11.29 -21.61
N VAL A 22 8.54 10.17 -21.22
CA VAL A 22 8.06 9.39 -20.06
C VAL A 22 8.24 10.17 -18.75
N THR A 23 9.35 10.88 -18.55
CA THR A 23 9.57 11.63 -17.29
C THR A 23 8.72 12.89 -17.15
N LEU A 24 8.25 13.48 -18.25
CA LEU A 24 7.41 14.69 -18.23
C LEU A 24 5.91 14.41 -17.95
N PHE A 25 5.46 13.16 -18.04
CA PHE A 25 4.06 12.76 -17.81
C PHE A 25 3.85 11.76 -16.65
N SER A 26 4.91 11.37 -15.93
CA SER A 26 4.83 10.25 -14.97
C SER A 26 4.38 10.61 -13.54
N GLN A 27 4.25 11.89 -13.18
CA GLN A 27 4.02 12.26 -11.77
C GLN A 27 2.54 12.22 -11.31
N ASP A 28 1.57 12.12 -12.23
CA ASP A 28 0.14 12.14 -11.87
C ASP A 28 -0.54 10.75 -11.82
N VAL A 29 0.19 9.68 -12.16
CA VAL A 29 -0.38 8.33 -12.33
C VAL A 29 -0.45 7.56 -11.00
N PHE A 30 0.35 7.94 -10.00
CA PHE A 30 0.39 7.29 -8.70
C PHE A 30 -0.34 8.16 -7.68
N GLY A 31 -1.48 7.69 -7.15
CA GLY A 31 -2.23 8.40 -6.12
C GLY A 31 -1.38 8.67 -4.87
N ASN A 32 -1.73 9.71 -4.12
CA ASN A 32 -0.98 10.13 -2.94
C ASN A 32 -1.79 9.84 -1.67
N PRO A 33 -1.43 8.81 -0.87
CA PRO A 33 -2.18 8.43 0.33
C PRO A 33 -2.44 9.57 1.31
N SER A 34 -1.47 10.48 1.51
CA SER A 34 -1.63 11.59 2.48
C SER A 34 -2.67 12.62 2.05
N VAL A 35 -3.04 12.64 0.77
CA VAL A 35 -4.09 13.51 0.23
C VAL A 35 -5.36 12.72 0.02
N ASP A 36 -5.26 11.61 -0.71
CA ASP A 36 -6.39 10.82 -1.17
C ASP A 36 -7.20 10.27 0.02
N CYS A 37 -6.54 9.86 1.12
CA CYS A 37 -7.22 9.27 2.27
C CYS A 37 -7.89 10.27 3.21
N GLU A 38 -7.60 11.57 3.05
CA GLU A 38 -8.28 12.65 3.77
C GLU A 38 -9.52 13.16 3.00
N LEU A 39 -9.74 12.69 1.76
CA LEU A 39 -10.88 13.12 0.96
C LEU A 39 -12.20 12.58 1.51
N PRO A 40 -13.28 13.39 1.48
CA PRO A 40 -14.60 12.95 1.90
C PRO A 40 -15.13 11.85 0.96
N PHE A 41 -16.10 11.06 1.43
CA PHE A 41 -16.79 10.12 0.56
C PHE A 41 -17.63 10.88 -0.49
N GLU A 42 -17.49 10.49 -1.76
CA GLU A 42 -18.28 11.04 -2.86
C GLU A 42 -19.07 9.94 -3.58
N GLU A 43 -20.40 10.00 -3.48
CA GLU A 43 -21.31 9.08 -4.19
C GLU A 43 -21.33 9.36 -5.70
N GLY A 44 -21.21 10.63 -6.10
CA GLY A 44 -21.33 11.07 -7.48
C GLY A 44 -22.78 11.19 -7.98
N PRO A 45 -23.00 11.68 -9.21
CA PRO A 45 -24.34 11.94 -9.74
C PRO A 45 -25.04 10.71 -10.35
N CYS A 46 -24.29 9.64 -10.64
CA CYS A 46 -24.85 8.39 -11.13
C CYS A 46 -25.59 7.64 -9.99
N ARG A 47 -26.50 6.73 -10.35
CA ARG A 47 -27.44 6.10 -9.41
C ARG A 47 -27.28 4.58 -9.29
N ALA A 48 -26.10 4.05 -9.59
CA ALA A 48 -25.79 2.65 -9.30
C ALA A 48 -25.61 2.46 -7.78
N TYR A 49 -25.79 1.24 -7.30
CA TYR A 49 -25.62 0.90 -5.89
C TYR A 49 -24.39 -0.01 -5.71
N ILE A 50 -23.20 0.56 -5.86
CA ILE A 50 -21.94 -0.20 -5.90
C ILE A 50 -21.29 -0.18 -4.51
N PRO A 51 -21.17 -1.33 -3.82
CA PRO A 51 -20.53 -1.37 -2.52
C PRO A 51 -19.02 -1.13 -2.65
N VAL A 52 -18.52 -0.13 -1.95
CA VAL A 52 -17.10 0.25 -1.92
C VAL A 52 -16.64 0.49 -0.49
N TRP A 53 -15.34 0.61 -0.30
CA TRP A 53 -14.69 0.97 0.95
C TRP A 53 -14.12 2.38 0.83
N TRP A 54 -14.42 3.22 1.80
CA TRP A 54 -13.90 4.58 1.94
C TRP A 54 -13.18 4.68 3.27
N TYR A 55 -11.99 5.28 3.28
CA TYR A 55 -11.24 5.50 4.50
C TYR A 55 -11.80 6.71 5.26
N ASN A 56 -12.25 6.46 6.49
CA ASN A 56 -12.73 7.49 7.40
C ASN A 56 -11.57 7.90 8.32
N SER A 57 -10.95 9.05 8.07
CA SER A 57 -9.82 9.54 8.87
C SER A 57 -10.19 9.85 10.32
N ASP A 58 -11.42 10.32 10.60
CA ASP A 58 -11.90 10.55 11.97
C ASP A 58 -11.89 9.26 12.82
N SER A 59 -12.21 8.13 12.19
CA SER A 59 -12.25 6.82 12.88
C SER A 59 -10.98 5.98 12.69
N GLY A 60 -10.11 6.34 11.73
CA GLY A 60 -8.93 5.55 11.36
C GLY A 60 -9.23 4.18 10.70
N ASP A 61 -10.44 3.95 10.18
CA ASP A 61 -10.84 2.68 9.53
C ASP A 61 -11.55 2.90 8.18
N CYS A 62 -11.45 1.90 7.33
CA CYS A 62 -12.20 1.76 6.09
C CYS A 62 -13.63 1.31 6.38
N GLN A 63 -14.59 2.16 6.03
CA GLN A 63 -16.02 1.94 6.20
C GLN A 63 -16.69 1.62 4.87
N ARG A 64 -17.75 0.81 4.92
CA ARG A 64 -18.53 0.48 3.71
C ARG A 64 -19.42 1.67 3.31
N ARG A 65 -19.42 1.98 2.02
CA ARG A 65 -20.24 3.02 1.38
C ARG A 65 -20.81 2.51 0.05
N TYR A 66 -21.69 3.29 -0.57
CA TYR A 66 -22.34 2.95 -1.84
C TYR A 66 -22.07 4.04 -2.86
N TYR A 67 -21.27 3.70 -3.87
CA TYR A 67 -20.85 4.62 -4.93
C TYR A 67 -21.82 4.55 -6.11
N GLY A 68 -22.16 5.72 -6.64
CA GLY A 68 -23.13 5.91 -7.73
C GLY A 68 -22.66 5.39 -9.08
N GLY A 69 -21.37 5.07 -9.23
CA GLY A 69 -20.79 4.47 -10.44
C GLY A 69 -20.17 5.46 -11.43
N CYS A 70 -20.18 6.75 -11.14
CA CYS A 70 -19.42 7.75 -11.90
C CYS A 70 -19.03 8.96 -11.04
N SER A 71 -18.04 9.72 -11.51
CA SER A 71 -17.41 10.83 -10.77
C SER A 71 -16.81 10.34 -9.44
N GLY A 72 -16.68 11.18 -8.42
CA GLY A 72 -16.06 10.81 -7.16
C GLY A 72 -14.54 11.02 -7.16
N ASN A 73 -13.92 10.59 -6.06
CA ASN A 73 -12.50 10.78 -5.81
C ASN A 73 -11.78 9.46 -5.52
N ARG A 74 -10.48 9.54 -5.22
CA ARG A 74 -9.60 8.37 -5.04
C ARG A 74 -9.77 7.64 -3.70
N ASN A 75 -10.50 8.19 -2.74
CA ASN A 75 -10.84 7.52 -1.48
C ASN A 75 -11.98 6.50 -1.67
N ASN A 76 -11.81 5.61 -2.64
CA ASN A 76 -12.84 4.69 -3.09
C ASN A 76 -12.19 3.39 -3.55
N PHE A 77 -12.34 2.35 -2.74
CA PHE A 77 -11.64 1.08 -2.91
C PHE A 77 -12.62 -0.07 -3.02
N VAL A 78 -12.32 -1.02 -3.91
CA VAL A 78 -13.15 -2.21 -4.13
C VAL A 78 -13.13 -3.15 -2.92
N THR A 79 -12.01 -3.22 -2.20
CA THR A 79 -11.83 -4.16 -1.08
C THR A 79 -11.41 -3.43 0.20
N LYS A 80 -11.84 -3.95 1.37
CA LYS A 80 -11.43 -3.38 2.67
C LYS A 80 -9.92 -3.38 2.77
N ASN A 81 -9.30 -4.50 2.43
CA ASN A 81 -7.85 -4.65 2.50
C ASN A 81 -7.11 -3.67 1.58
N GLY A 82 -7.61 -3.42 0.36
CA GLY A 82 -7.04 -2.41 -0.53
C GLY A 82 -7.09 -1.00 0.05
N CYS A 83 -8.22 -0.64 0.65
CA CYS A 83 -8.39 0.64 1.37
C CYS A 83 -7.43 0.75 2.56
N LEU A 84 -7.33 -0.29 3.39
CA LEU A 84 -6.48 -0.30 4.58
C LEU A 84 -5.00 -0.17 4.22
N LYS A 85 -4.57 -0.99 3.25
CA LYS A 85 -3.19 -0.97 2.74
C LYS A 85 -2.81 0.38 2.14
N TYR A 86 -3.78 1.06 1.54
CA TYR A 86 -3.54 2.34 0.90
C TYR A 86 -3.59 3.51 1.90
N CYS A 87 -4.54 3.52 2.82
CA CYS A 87 -4.84 4.67 3.67
C CYS A 87 -4.46 4.57 5.14
N ARG A 88 -4.55 3.38 5.73
CA ARG A 88 -4.24 3.20 7.14
C ARG A 88 -2.77 2.91 7.35
N ASP A 89 -2.17 2.17 6.43
CA ASP A 89 -0.76 1.87 6.49
C ASP A 89 0.01 3.17 6.19
N ASN A 90 0.09 4.04 7.19
CA ASN A 90 1.01 5.15 7.28
C ASN A 90 2.36 4.53 7.65
N TRP A 91 2.98 4.00 6.59
CA TRP A 91 4.12 3.10 6.57
C TRP A 91 5.33 3.56 7.38
N THR A 92 5.42 4.84 7.75
CA THR A 92 6.45 5.40 8.66
C THR A 92 6.21 5.07 10.13
N GLN A 93 4.97 5.11 10.63
CA GLN A 93 4.69 4.89 12.07
C GLN A 93 4.71 3.40 12.46
N VAL A 94 4.45 2.49 11.52
CA VAL A 94 4.53 1.05 11.76
C VAL A 94 5.95 0.63 12.19
N CYS A 95 6.96 1.33 11.67
CA CYS A 95 8.36 1.08 11.99
C CYS A 95 8.79 1.78 13.31
N GLU A 96 7.98 2.68 13.85
CA GLU A 96 8.27 3.41 15.10
C GLU A 96 7.68 2.71 16.33
N ILE A 97 6.58 1.97 16.18
CA ILE A 97 5.91 1.25 17.28
C ILE A 97 6.64 -0.05 17.65
N PRO A 98 6.66 -0.46 18.93
CA PRO A 98 7.28 -1.72 19.36
C PRO A 98 6.52 -2.94 18.81
N PHE A 99 7.17 -4.09 18.70
CA PHE A 99 6.46 -5.35 18.43
C PHE A 99 5.63 -5.79 19.64
N GLU A 100 4.40 -6.21 19.38
CA GLU A 100 3.52 -6.82 20.38
C GLU A 100 3.17 -8.27 20.04
N LYS A 101 3.49 -9.17 20.97
CA LYS A 101 3.18 -10.60 20.86
C LYS A 101 1.68 -10.89 20.90
N GLY A 102 0.90 -10.03 21.56
CA GLY A 102 -0.51 -10.24 21.86
C GLY A 102 -0.76 -11.28 22.97
N ASP A 103 -2.03 -11.56 23.25
CA ASP A 103 -2.46 -12.28 24.46
C ASP A 103 -2.52 -13.80 24.30
N CYS A 104 -2.56 -14.29 23.06
CA CYS A 104 -2.59 -15.72 22.77
C CYS A 104 -1.20 -16.37 22.86
N VAL A 105 -1.15 -17.70 22.90
CA VAL A 105 0.08 -18.49 23.19
C VAL A 105 0.56 -19.37 22.04
N ALA A 106 0.14 -19.11 20.80
CA ALA A 106 0.72 -19.74 19.63
C ALA A 106 2.18 -19.29 19.40
N LEU A 107 2.92 -20.04 18.58
CA LEU A 107 4.30 -19.74 18.18
C LEU A 107 4.37 -19.53 16.68
N LEU A 108 3.72 -18.48 16.19
CA LEU A 108 3.69 -18.18 14.76
C LEU A 108 4.93 -17.37 14.36
N PRO A 109 5.82 -17.88 13.48
CA PRO A 109 7.03 -17.17 13.09
C PRO A 109 6.67 -15.92 12.29
N VAL A 110 7.22 -14.78 12.70
CA VAL A 110 7.00 -13.47 12.09
C VAL A 110 8.28 -12.63 12.12
N TRP A 111 8.27 -11.53 11.39
CA TRP A 111 9.27 -10.47 11.36
C TRP A 111 8.68 -9.20 11.93
N TYR A 112 9.50 -8.36 12.53
CA TYR A 112 9.13 -7.00 12.97
C TYR A 112 10.32 -6.08 12.74
N TYR A 113 10.06 -4.78 12.63
CA TYR A 113 11.11 -3.78 12.57
C TYR A 113 11.47 -3.34 13.99
N ASN A 114 12.74 -3.50 14.34
CA ASN A 114 13.30 -3.04 15.60
C ASN A 114 13.93 -1.65 15.38
N SER A 115 13.23 -0.60 15.81
CA SER A 115 13.71 0.79 15.67
C SER A 115 14.97 1.09 16.48
N ALA A 116 15.21 0.36 17.57
CA ALA A 116 16.44 0.49 18.36
C ALA A 116 17.68 -0.03 17.61
N THR A 117 17.52 -1.05 16.77
CA THR A 117 18.62 -1.61 15.96
C THR A 117 18.59 -1.17 14.50
N GLY A 118 17.49 -0.54 14.06
CA GLY A 118 17.24 -0.17 12.67
C GLY A 118 17.08 -1.37 11.73
N ARG A 119 16.58 -2.51 12.23
CA ARG A 119 16.60 -3.79 11.49
C ARG A 119 15.29 -4.55 11.57
N CYS A 120 14.98 -5.27 10.49
CA CYS A 120 13.96 -6.31 10.49
C CYS A 120 14.48 -7.60 11.15
N GLU A 121 13.90 -7.96 12.29
CA GLU A 121 14.27 -9.10 13.13
C GLU A 121 13.12 -10.13 13.20
N SER A 122 13.42 -11.41 13.44
CA SER A 122 12.40 -12.46 13.54
C SER A 122 12.03 -12.79 14.98
N THR A 123 10.75 -13.09 15.23
CA THR A 123 10.18 -13.41 16.55
C THR A 123 8.93 -14.31 16.41
N TYR A 124 8.19 -14.54 17.49
CA TYR A 124 6.97 -15.35 17.53
C TYR A 124 5.74 -14.54 17.96
N TYR A 125 4.71 -14.54 17.12
CA TYR A 125 3.40 -13.96 17.42
C TYR A 125 2.48 -14.97 18.11
N GLY A 126 1.76 -14.50 19.14
CA GLY A 126 0.88 -15.28 19.98
C GLY A 126 -0.39 -15.79 19.30
N GLY A 127 -0.78 -15.22 18.16
CA GLY A 127 -1.94 -15.67 17.36
C GLY A 127 -3.21 -14.83 17.53
N CYS A 128 -3.27 -13.92 18.51
CA CYS A 128 -4.31 -12.90 18.61
C CYS A 128 -3.76 -11.60 19.20
N GLY A 129 -4.40 -10.47 18.88
CA GLY A 129 -4.01 -9.14 19.38
C GLY A 129 -2.72 -8.59 18.76
N GLY A 130 -2.01 -7.79 19.57
CA GLY A 130 -0.81 -7.07 19.16
C GLY A 130 -1.08 -5.94 18.16
N ASN A 131 -0.04 -5.51 17.44
CA ASN A 131 -0.10 -4.37 16.54
C ASN A 131 0.44 -4.69 15.12
N HIS A 132 0.62 -3.65 14.31
CA HIS A 132 0.93 -3.76 12.87
C HIS A 132 2.42 -3.90 12.57
N ASN A 133 3.32 -3.75 13.55
CA ASN A 133 4.74 -4.03 13.37
C ASN A 133 5.00 -5.55 13.38
N ARG A 134 4.41 -6.25 12.41
CA ARG A 134 4.41 -7.71 12.29
C ARG A 134 4.20 -8.14 10.84
N PHE A 135 5.19 -8.82 10.28
CA PHE A 135 5.25 -9.23 8.88
C PHE A 135 5.52 -10.73 8.79
N PHE A 136 4.86 -11.44 7.88
CA PHE A 136 5.11 -12.88 7.72
C PHE A 136 6.39 -13.18 6.92
N GLN A 137 6.83 -12.24 6.10
CA GLN A 137 8.05 -12.37 5.30
C GLN A 137 9.02 -11.24 5.65
N LYS A 138 10.32 -11.57 5.70
CA LYS A 138 11.39 -10.58 5.89
C LYS A 138 11.31 -9.46 4.86
N ARG A 139 11.02 -9.83 3.60
CA ARG A 139 10.92 -8.90 2.49
C ARG A 139 9.85 -7.83 2.73
N ASP A 140 8.68 -8.21 3.24
CA ASP A 140 7.60 -7.26 3.50
C ASP A 140 8.01 -6.23 4.56
N CYS A 141 8.77 -6.66 5.58
CA CYS A 141 9.35 -5.75 6.57
C CYS A 141 10.42 -4.82 5.96
N LEU A 142 11.29 -5.34 5.09
CA LEU A 142 12.38 -4.55 4.47
C LEU A 142 11.86 -3.57 3.43
N ASP A 143 10.93 -3.99 2.59
CA ASP A 143 10.29 -3.15 1.57
C ASP A 143 9.56 -1.97 2.24
N LEU A 144 9.11 -2.18 3.48
CA LEU A 144 8.44 -1.16 4.26
C LEU A 144 9.39 -0.27 5.09
N CYS A 145 10.19 -0.87 5.98
CA CYS A 145 10.95 -0.18 7.01
C CYS A 145 12.46 -0.11 6.72
N GLY A 146 12.95 -0.79 5.68
CA GLY A 146 14.38 -0.97 5.42
C GLY A 146 15.11 0.21 4.80
N LEU A 147 14.40 1.30 4.47
CA LEU A 147 14.95 2.50 3.81
C LEU A 147 15.03 3.74 4.74
N GLN A 148 14.83 3.58 6.05
CA GLN A 148 14.98 4.68 7.02
C GLN A 148 16.43 5.05 7.28
#